data_AF-A0A7L0M179-F1
#
_entry.id   AF-A0A7L0M179-F1
#
_cell.length_a   1.000
_cell.length_b   1.000
_cell.length_c   1.000
_cell.angle_alpha   90.00
_cell.angle_beta   90.00
_cell.angle_gamma   90.00
#
_symmetry.space_group_name_H-M   'P 1'
#
loop_
_entity.id
_entity.type
_entity.pdbx_description
1 polymer ?
#
loop_
_entity_poly.entity_id
_entity_poly.type
_entity_poly.pdbx_seq_one_letter_code
_entity_poly.pdbx_strand_id
1 'polypeptide(L)'
;NSFVTRTNTCGELRSAHVGQEVTLYGWIQYQRQGLFLVLRDFQGLIQVIIPQDEAHSHVKNLLSNAPVESVVRVTGIVSPRPPGQENPKMPTGDIEVKAETAEILNSCKKLPFEIKDFIKKSEALRMQYRYLDLRSFQLQYNLRLRSRVVMKMREYLCNLHGFVDVETPTLFKRTPGGAKEFLVPSREVGKFYCLPQSPQQFKQLLMVGGLDRYFQVARCYRDEGSRPDRQPEFTQIDIEMSFVDKAGIQKLVEGLLQYSWPEERGSISTPFPSMTYEEALADYGTDKPDTRFGMKIVGIGDFLRRSNIQFVQNALSYPHGTVKAICIPQGVRYLKNKNLESLKESAKSKFNQEVVEIICRPDGSLKSLLTRFLDEKQQSQLVQALNMQVDDVVLLAAGEQKQVCSALGSLRLESADLLEAAGLVLRDPAAFHFLWVVDFPLFLSKEENPTELEAAHHPFTAPHPSDTSLLYSDPTKVRSQHYDLVLNGNEIGGGSIRIHSAEQQRFVLEKVLKEDSEVLSHLLEALELGAPPHGGIALGLDRLISLIVGAPSIRDVVAFPKSFRGRDLMGNAPDYVTPEELKPYHIQVSWPLEEKEAKKN
;
A
#
# COMPACT_ATOMS: atom_id res chain seq x y z
N ASN A 1 4.66 14.47 -30.92
CA ASN A 1 5.55 15.50 -30.33
C ASN A 1 5.01 16.86 -30.65
N SER A 2 4.23 17.44 -29.73
CA SER A 2 3.59 18.74 -29.92
C SER A 2 4.13 19.73 -28.89
N PHE A 3 4.17 21.02 -29.24
CA PHE A 3 4.67 22.12 -28.38
C PHE A 3 6.16 22.04 -28.01
N VAL A 4 6.97 21.31 -28.78
CA VAL A 4 8.41 21.12 -28.55
C VAL A 4 9.18 21.15 -29.88
N THR A 5 10.49 21.42 -29.82
CA THR A 5 11.36 21.47 -31.01
C THR A 5 11.85 20.10 -31.48
N ARG A 6 11.63 19.03 -30.69
CA ARG A 6 11.90 17.66 -31.14
C ARG A 6 10.81 17.19 -32.09
N THR A 7 11.22 16.49 -33.14
CA THR A 7 10.31 15.87 -34.11
C THR A 7 9.72 14.56 -33.58
N ASN A 8 10.58 13.75 -32.96
CA ASN A 8 10.25 12.43 -32.45
C ASN A 8 10.76 12.23 -31.02
N THR A 9 10.15 11.30 -30.29
CA THR A 9 10.78 10.72 -29.09
C THR A 9 11.82 9.69 -29.50
N CYS A 10 12.78 9.41 -28.62
CA CYS A 10 13.79 8.41 -28.90
C CYS A 10 13.16 7.01 -29.04
N GLY A 11 12.22 6.65 -28.16
CA GLY A 11 11.64 5.30 -28.11
C GLY A 11 10.52 5.01 -29.12
N GLU A 12 9.97 5.99 -29.83
CA GLU A 12 8.83 5.77 -30.75
C GLU A 12 9.23 5.35 -32.17
N LEU A 13 10.48 5.57 -32.58
CA LEU A 13 10.92 5.29 -33.95
C LEU A 13 10.84 3.79 -34.28
N ARG A 14 10.48 3.47 -35.52
CA ARG A 14 10.26 2.11 -36.05
C ARG A 14 10.69 2.05 -37.51
N SER A 15 10.73 0.87 -38.12
CA SER A 15 11.06 0.67 -39.54
C SER A 15 10.22 1.54 -40.51
N ALA A 16 8.99 1.89 -40.12
CA ALA A 16 8.15 2.83 -40.88
C ALA A 16 8.72 4.26 -41.01
N HIS A 17 9.73 4.61 -40.20
CA HIS A 17 10.37 5.92 -40.19
C HIS A 17 11.68 5.95 -40.99
N VAL A 18 12.10 4.84 -41.60
CA VAL A 18 13.33 4.79 -42.40
C VAL A 18 13.30 5.84 -43.51
N GLY A 19 14.41 6.58 -43.66
CA GLY A 19 14.58 7.67 -44.61
C GLY A 19 14.08 9.03 -44.13
N GLN A 20 13.41 9.10 -42.98
CA GLN A 20 12.95 10.38 -42.42
C GLN A 20 14.07 11.11 -41.69
N GLU A 21 14.11 12.43 -41.84
CA GLU A 21 14.93 13.31 -41.01
C GLU A 21 14.24 13.52 -39.66
N VAL A 22 14.98 13.26 -38.60
CA VAL A 22 14.51 13.39 -37.22
C VAL A 22 15.48 14.22 -36.39
N THR A 23 14.92 15.11 -35.58
CA THR A 23 15.61 15.79 -34.48
C THR A 23 15.14 15.22 -33.15
N LEU A 24 16.09 14.67 -32.39
CA LEU A 24 15.91 13.97 -31.13
C LEU A 24 16.66 14.69 -30.00
N TYR A 25 16.07 14.63 -28.81
CA TYR A 25 16.64 15.20 -27.59
C TYR A 25 16.62 14.13 -26.51
N GLY A 26 17.73 13.95 -25.80
CA GLY A 26 17.82 12.93 -24.76
C GLY A 26 19.14 12.92 -24.01
N TRP A 27 19.29 11.90 -23.17
CA TRP A 27 20.49 11.61 -22.39
C TRP A 27 21.31 10.53 -23.08
N ILE A 28 22.63 10.71 -23.13
CA ILE A 28 23.54 9.64 -23.58
C ILE A 28 23.52 8.52 -22.54
N GLN A 29 22.88 7.40 -22.83
CA GLN A 29 22.82 6.23 -21.94
C GLN A 29 24.12 5.43 -21.97
N TYR A 30 24.68 5.29 -23.17
CA TYR A 30 25.83 4.43 -23.44
C TYR A 30 26.54 4.95 -24.68
N GLN A 31 27.85 4.71 -24.75
CA GLN A 31 28.69 5.08 -25.88
C GLN A 31 29.74 3.99 -26.10
N ARG A 32 30.00 3.66 -27.36
CA ARG A 32 31.03 2.67 -27.75
C ARG A 32 32.12 3.30 -28.59
N GLN A 33 33.22 3.69 -27.94
CA GLN A 33 34.50 4.09 -28.56
C GLN A 33 34.37 4.99 -29.82
N GLY A 34 33.42 5.92 -29.83
CA GLY A 34 33.22 6.86 -30.94
C GLY A 34 32.56 6.29 -32.20
N LEU A 35 32.03 5.07 -32.16
CA LEU A 35 31.28 4.44 -33.26
C LEU A 35 29.79 4.79 -33.21
N PHE A 36 29.19 4.62 -32.04
CA PHE A 36 27.78 4.95 -31.81
C PHE A 36 27.56 5.29 -30.34
N LEU A 37 26.42 5.93 -30.09
CA LEU A 37 25.85 6.10 -28.77
C LEU A 37 24.41 5.61 -28.73
N VAL A 38 23.90 5.38 -27.54
CA VAL A 38 22.48 5.11 -27.30
C VAL A 38 21.90 6.34 -26.63
N LEU A 39 20.94 6.97 -27.30
CA LEU A 39 20.23 8.13 -26.78
C LEU A 39 18.95 7.64 -26.08
N ARG A 40 18.72 8.13 -24.86
CA ARG A 40 17.55 7.81 -24.05
C ARG A 40 16.67 9.04 -23.88
N ASP A 41 15.37 8.86 -24.02
CA ASP A 41 14.39 9.75 -23.41
C ASP A 41 13.40 8.95 -22.54
N PHE A 42 12.32 9.59 -22.10
CA PHE A 42 11.34 8.91 -21.25
C PHE A 42 10.59 7.76 -21.93
N GLN A 43 10.51 7.74 -23.26
CA GLN A 43 9.75 6.74 -24.00
C GLN A 43 10.62 5.53 -24.35
N GLY A 44 11.93 5.72 -24.49
CA GLY A 44 12.84 4.62 -24.68
C GLY A 44 14.21 5.04 -25.18
N LEU A 45 14.83 4.10 -25.89
CA LEU A 45 16.21 4.20 -26.37
C LEU A 45 16.22 4.22 -27.90
N ILE A 46 17.25 4.83 -28.49
CA ILE A 46 17.57 4.74 -29.92
C ILE A 46 19.08 4.72 -30.11
N GLN A 47 19.56 3.92 -31.05
CA GLN A 47 20.97 3.95 -31.45
C GLN A 47 21.22 5.11 -32.39
N VAL A 48 22.23 5.91 -32.09
CA VAL A 48 22.71 7.01 -32.93
C VAL A 48 24.12 6.67 -33.39
N ILE A 49 24.28 6.53 -34.71
CA ILE A 49 25.59 6.30 -35.33
C ILE A 49 26.34 7.63 -35.39
N ILE A 50 27.59 7.59 -34.90
CA ILE A 50 28.49 8.74 -34.96
C ILE A 50 29.15 8.73 -36.35
N PRO A 51 29.03 9.81 -37.13
CA PRO A 51 29.58 9.86 -38.48
C PRO A 51 31.11 9.70 -38.46
N GLN A 52 31.65 9.02 -39.48
CA GLN A 52 33.09 8.74 -39.59
C GLN A 52 33.78 9.51 -40.71
N ASP A 53 33.01 10.21 -41.55
CA ASP A 53 33.51 11.05 -42.62
C ASP A 53 34.07 12.39 -42.10
N GLU A 54 34.94 13.02 -42.88
CA GLU A 54 35.58 14.28 -42.48
C GLU A 54 34.60 15.46 -42.43
N ALA A 55 33.56 15.45 -43.25
CA ALA A 55 32.58 16.54 -43.32
C ALA A 55 31.83 16.73 -41.99
N HIS A 56 31.64 15.64 -41.23
CA HIS A 56 31.01 15.67 -39.90
C HIS A 56 32.00 15.43 -38.75
N SER A 57 33.29 15.73 -38.95
CA SER A 57 34.32 15.58 -37.92
C SER A 57 34.01 16.35 -36.62
N HIS A 58 33.33 17.49 -36.72
CA HIS A 58 32.88 18.25 -35.54
C HIS A 58 31.84 17.46 -34.71
N VAL A 59 30.90 16.77 -35.36
CA VAL A 59 29.86 15.95 -34.71
C VAL A 59 30.52 14.77 -34.02
N LYS A 60 31.45 14.12 -34.71
CA LYS A 60 32.26 13.02 -34.17
C LYS A 60 33.01 13.44 -32.91
N ASN A 61 33.73 14.56 -32.96
CA ASN A 61 34.47 15.06 -31.81
C ASN A 61 33.56 15.44 -30.64
N LEU A 62 32.42 16.06 -30.92
CA LEU A 62 31.44 16.46 -29.89
C LEU A 62 30.82 15.24 -29.20
N LEU A 63 30.25 14.31 -29.98
CA LEU A 63 29.58 13.12 -29.44
C LEU A 63 30.55 12.11 -28.82
N SER A 64 31.78 12.00 -29.35
CA SER A 64 32.76 11.03 -28.83
C SER A 64 33.33 11.44 -27.47
N ASN A 65 33.34 12.74 -27.15
CA ASN A 65 33.87 13.27 -25.90
C ASN A 65 32.79 13.60 -24.87
N ALA A 66 31.51 13.50 -25.24
CA ALA A 66 30.41 13.80 -24.34
C ALA A 66 30.31 12.76 -23.22
N PRO A 67 30.35 13.17 -21.93
CA PRO A 67 30.17 12.22 -20.83
C PRO A 67 28.81 11.52 -20.90
N VAL A 68 28.76 10.27 -20.44
CA VAL A 68 27.49 9.55 -20.23
C VAL A 68 26.57 10.37 -19.31
N GLU A 69 25.27 10.35 -19.63
CA GLU A 69 24.20 11.12 -19.01
C GLU A 69 24.24 12.63 -19.27
N SER A 70 25.07 13.09 -20.22
CA SER A 70 24.93 14.42 -20.81
C SER A 70 23.67 14.52 -21.66
N VAL A 71 23.07 15.70 -21.68
CA VAL A 71 21.88 16.02 -22.49
C VAL A 71 22.34 16.53 -23.85
N VAL A 72 21.86 15.90 -24.91
CA VAL A 72 22.23 16.23 -26.28
C VAL A 72 21.01 16.40 -27.18
N ARG A 73 21.15 17.25 -28.19
CA ARG A 73 20.31 17.31 -29.39
C ARG A 73 21.04 16.61 -30.52
N VAL A 74 20.36 15.75 -31.26
CA VAL A 74 20.87 15.11 -32.48
C VAL A 74 19.85 15.26 -33.58
N THR A 75 20.27 15.76 -34.74
CA THR A 75 19.49 15.73 -35.98
C THR A 75 20.16 14.78 -36.96
N GLY A 76 19.38 13.95 -37.63
CA GLY A 76 19.90 12.99 -38.60
C GLY A 76 18.82 12.15 -39.26
N ILE A 77 19.25 11.20 -40.09
CA ILE A 77 18.36 10.36 -40.91
C ILE A 77 18.19 8.99 -40.28
N VAL A 78 16.95 8.51 -40.18
CA VAL A 78 16.65 7.15 -39.74
C VAL A 78 17.07 6.15 -40.83
N SER A 79 17.83 5.13 -40.47
CA SER A 79 18.24 4.04 -41.37
C SER A 79 17.99 2.67 -40.75
N PRO A 80 17.78 1.61 -41.56
CA PRO A 80 17.78 0.26 -41.04
C PRO A 80 19.17 -0.08 -40.51
N ARG A 81 19.23 -0.93 -39.48
CA ARG A 81 20.51 -1.50 -39.06
C ARG A 81 21.04 -2.44 -40.14
N PRO A 82 22.36 -2.62 -40.23
CA PRO A 82 22.94 -3.63 -41.11
C PRO A 82 22.39 -5.03 -40.78
N PRO A 83 22.20 -5.90 -41.79
CA PRO A 83 21.71 -7.26 -41.57
C PRO A 83 22.54 -8.01 -40.52
N GLY A 84 21.87 -8.59 -39.52
CA GLY A 84 22.49 -9.30 -38.41
C GLY A 84 22.87 -8.42 -37.21
N GLN A 85 22.62 -7.11 -37.26
CA GLN A 85 22.82 -6.17 -36.14
C GLN A 85 21.51 -5.67 -35.51
N GLU A 86 20.38 -6.25 -35.90
CA GLU A 86 19.08 -6.00 -35.31
C GLU A 86 19.09 -6.41 -33.83
N ASN A 87 18.46 -5.60 -32.97
CA ASN A 87 18.34 -5.90 -31.55
C ASN A 87 16.88 -6.23 -31.18
N PRO A 88 16.48 -7.52 -31.16
CA PRO A 88 15.10 -7.90 -30.89
C PRO A 88 14.63 -7.55 -29.46
N LYS A 89 15.56 -7.20 -28.55
CA LYS A 89 15.25 -6.79 -27.18
C LYS A 89 14.88 -5.30 -27.06
N MET A 90 14.99 -4.54 -28.15
CA MET A 90 14.79 -3.09 -28.17
C MET A 90 13.72 -2.76 -29.21
N PRO A 91 12.67 -1.99 -28.87
CA PRO A 91 11.61 -1.66 -29.84
C PRO A 91 12.09 -0.87 -31.07
N THR A 92 13.22 -0.16 -30.93
CA THR A 92 13.91 0.56 -32.01
C THR A 92 15.10 -0.25 -32.56
N GLY A 93 15.12 -1.55 -32.31
CA GLY A 93 16.25 -2.44 -32.56
C GLY A 93 16.53 -2.75 -34.02
N ASP A 94 15.57 -2.54 -34.91
CA ASP A 94 15.71 -2.76 -36.36
C ASP A 94 16.28 -1.53 -37.09
N ILE A 95 16.36 -0.39 -36.39
CA ILE A 95 16.76 0.90 -36.94
C ILE A 95 17.85 1.58 -36.12
N GLU A 96 18.43 2.62 -36.69
CA GLU A 96 19.38 3.55 -36.09
C GLU A 96 19.24 4.93 -36.72
N VAL A 97 19.80 5.96 -36.08
CA VAL A 97 19.83 7.33 -36.62
C VAL A 97 21.26 7.70 -36.98
N LYS A 98 21.51 8.05 -38.24
CA LYS A 98 22.80 8.58 -38.69
C LYS A 98 22.87 10.06 -38.37
N ALA A 99 23.69 10.43 -37.39
CA ALA A 99 23.78 11.83 -36.95
C ALA A 99 24.43 12.71 -38.02
N GLU A 100 23.76 13.81 -38.36
CA GLU A 100 24.24 14.85 -39.28
C GLU A 100 24.65 16.11 -38.52
N THR A 101 23.88 16.50 -37.50
CA THR A 101 24.26 17.58 -36.58
C THR A 101 23.99 17.17 -35.14
N ALA A 102 24.80 17.71 -34.22
CA ALA A 102 24.62 17.47 -32.79
C ALA A 102 25.04 18.68 -31.96
N GLU A 103 24.41 18.82 -30.80
CA GLU A 103 24.69 19.86 -29.82
C GLU A 103 24.66 19.26 -28.41
N ILE A 104 25.65 19.58 -27.57
CA ILE A 104 25.59 19.27 -26.13
C ILE A 104 24.84 20.40 -25.45
N LEU A 105 23.61 20.11 -25.02
CA LEU A 105 22.76 21.06 -24.31
C LEU A 105 23.20 21.21 -22.85
N ASN A 106 23.64 20.10 -22.23
CA ASN A 106 24.19 20.14 -20.88
C ASN A 106 25.13 18.95 -20.65
N SER A 107 26.37 19.23 -20.24
CA SER A 107 27.38 18.21 -19.97
C SER A 107 27.25 17.65 -18.55
N CYS A 108 27.39 16.33 -18.39
CA CYS A 108 27.25 15.66 -17.11
C CYS A 108 28.60 15.41 -16.43
N LYS A 109 28.69 15.70 -15.13
CA LYS A 109 29.80 15.24 -14.29
C LYS A 109 29.66 13.74 -13.97
N LYS A 110 30.70 13.15 -13.37
CA LYS A 110 30.64 11.77 -12.87
C LYS A 110 29.46 11.61 -11.89
N LEU A 111 28.61 10.63 -12.16
CA LEU A 111 27.42 10.36 -11.37
C LEU A 111 27.73 9.59 -10.07
N PRO A 112 26.91 9.76 -9.03
CA PRO A 112 27.02 9.00 -7.78
C PRO A 112 26.68 7.50 -7.97
N PHE A 113 25.89 7.18 -8.99
CA PHE A 113 25.60 5.81 -9.41
C PHE A 113 25.21 5.76 -10.90
N GLU A 114 25.31 4.57 -11.49
CA GLU A 114 24.90 4.33 -12.87
C GLU A 114 23.37 4.13 -12.99
N ILE A 115 22.79 4.64 -14.08
CA ILE A 115 21.37 4.48 -14.40
C ILE A 115 21.16 3.22 -15.25
N LYS A 116 21.42 2.06 -14.64
CA LYS A 116 21.16 0.74 -15.23
C LYS A 116 20.37 -0.12 -14.25
N ASP A 117 19.46 -0.93 -14.77
CA ASP A 117 18.48 -1.67 -13.96
C ASP A 117 19.11 -2.79 -13.10
N PHE A 118 20.22 -3.38 -13.55
CA PHE A 118 20.88 -4.50 -12.85
C PHE A 118 21.84 -4.07 -11.72
N ILE A 119 22.05 -2.77 -11.53
CA ILE A 119 22.94 -2.27 -10.48
C ILE A 119 22.14 -2.07 -9.21
N LYS A 120 22.40 -2.91 -8.19
CA LYS A 120 21.79 -2.76 -6.86
C LYS A 120 22.33 -1.50 -6.19
N LYS A 121 21.43 -0.57 -5.89
CA LYS A 121 21.71 0.70 -5.21
C LYS A 121 21.10 0.65 -3.81
N SER A 122 21.75 1.27 -2.83
CA SER A 122 21.11 1.45 -1.52
C SER A 122 19.90 2.38 -1.66
N GLU A 123 18.83 2.11 -0.91
CA GLU A 123 17.63 2.95 -0.89
C GLU A 123 17.98 4.40 -0.53
N ALA A 124 18.86 4.58 0.47
CA ALA A 124 19.32 5.90 0.89
C ALA A 124 19.97 6.70 -0.25
N LEU A 125 20.85 6.09 -1.05
CA LEU A 125 21.50 6.77 -2.17
C LEU A 125 20.52 7.09 -3.30
N ARG A 126 19.57 6.18 -3.58
CA ARG A 126 18.48 6.41 -4.54
C ARG A 126 17.62 7.61 -4.14
N MET A 127 17.31 7.74 -2.86
CA MET A 127 16.49 8.84 -2.33
C MET A 127 17.27 10.16 -2.31
N GLN A 128 18.55 10.16 -1.92
CA GLN A 128 19.39 11.36 -1.94
C GLN A 128 19.51 11.97 -3.34
N TYR A 129 19.63 11.13 -4.36
CA TYR A 129 19.70 11.54 -5.76
C TYR A 129 18.43 11.14 -6.53
N ARG A 130 17.25 11.34 -5.92
CA ARG A 130 15.98 10.87 -6.49
C ARG A 130 15.72 11.40 -7.90
N TYR A 131 16.14 12.62 -8.21
CA TYR A 131 16.06 13.20 -9.56
C TYR A 131 16.87 12.42 -10.62
N LEU A 132 17.94 11.71 -10.24
CA LEU A 132 18.64 10.78 -11.12
C LEU A 132 17.93 9.43 -11.17
N ASP A 133 17.49 8.91 -10.02
CA ASP A 133 16.78 7.62 -9.96
C ASP A 133 15.49 7.65 -10.78
N LEU A 134 14.79 8.79 -10.81
CA LEU A 134 13.61 9.05 -11.64
C LEU A 134 13.85 8.87 -13.15
N ARG A 135 15.10 8.82 -13.61
CA ARG A 135 15.43 8.50 -15.01
C ARG A 135 15.35 6.99 -15.31
N SER A 136 15.33 6.14 -14.29
CA SER A 136 15.17 4.69 -14.47
C SER A 136 13.84 4.35 -15.14
N PHE A 137 13.83 3.29 -15.94
CA PHE A 137 12.63 2.81 -16.60
C PHE A 137 11.53 2.48 -15.59
N GLN A 138 11.89 1.83 -14.48
CA GLN A 138 10.95 1.43 -13.44
C GLN A 138 10.17 2.62 -12.86
N LEU A 139 10.87 3.70 -12.44
CA LEU A 139 10.19 4.86 -11.87
C LEU A 139 9.42 5.68 -12.92
N GLN A 140 9.93 5.76 -14.15
CA GLN A 140 9.18 6.35 -15.26
C GLN A 140 7.86 5.60 -15.50
N TYR A 141 7.92 4.27 -15.56
CA TYR A 141 6.73 3.43 -15.71
C TYR A 141 5.75 3.61 -14.55
N ASN A 142 6.24 3.51 -13.30
CA ASN A 142 5.40 3.63 -12.10
C ASN A 142 4.64 4.96 -12.04
N LEU A 143 5.33 6.10 -12.23
CA LEU A 143 4.70 7.42 -12.13
C LEU A 143 3.77 7.72 -13.30
N ARG A 144 4.09 7.23 -14.51
CA ARG A 144 3.19 7.37 -15.66
C ARG A 144 1.96 6.49 -15.52
N LEU A 145 2.11 5.26 -15.02
CA LEU A 145 0.99 4.39 -14.73
C LEU A 145 0.07 5.01 -13.68
N ARG A 146 0.64 5.52 -12.57
CA ARG A 146 -0.11 6.27 -11.56
C ARG A 146 -0.94 7.38 -12.18
N SER A 147 -0.32 8.22 -13.02
CA SER A 147 -1.00 9.33 -13.69
C SER A 147 -2.18 8.85 -14.56
N ARG A 148 -1.98 7.80 -15.37
CA ARG A 148 -3.04 7.22 -16.22
C ARG A 148 -4.19 6.64 -15.40
N VAL A 149 -3.89 5.87 -14.35
CA VAL A 149 -4.90 5.26 -13.47
C VAL A 149 -5.73 6.34 -12.80
N VAL A 150 -5.09 7.36 -12.23
CA VAL A 150 -5.79 8.49 -11.60
C VAL A 150 -6.67 9.23 -12.61
N MET A 151 -6.19 9.47 -13.83
CA MET A 151 -7.01 10.12 -14.86
C MET A 151 -8.23 9.28 -15.22
N LYS A 152 -8.08 7.97 -15.44
CA LYS A 152 -9.22 7.07 -15.69
C LYS A 152 -10.20 7.02 -14.52
N MET A 153 -9.72 7.10 -13.27
CA MET A 153 -10.59 7.21 -12.09
C MET A 153 -11.41 8.50 -12.11
N ARG A 154 -10.78 9.63 -12.47
CA ARG A 154 -11.47 10.92 -12.64
C ARG A 154 -12.51 10.87 -13.76
N GLU A 155 -12.16 10.28 -14.91
CA GLU A 155 -13.10 10.09 -16.02
C GLU A 155 -14.33 9.27 -15.59
N TYR A 156 -14.12 8.15 -14.89
CA TYR A 156 -15.21 7.33 -14.39
C TYR A 156 -16.11 8.11 -13.42
N LEU A 157 -15.52 8.74 -12.40
CA LEU A 157 -16.29 9.45 -11.37
C LEU A 157 -16.98 10.69 -11.95
N CYS A 158 -16.25 11.61 -12.59
CA CYS A 158 -16.81 12.86 -13.10
C CYS A 158 -17.70 12.64 -14.32
N ASN A 159 -17.17 12.00 -15.37
CA ASN A 159 -17.79 12.04 -16.68
C ASN A 159 -18.90 10.98 -16.81
N LEU A 160 -18.76 9.83 -16.14
CA LEU A 160 -19.74 8.74 -16.23
C LEU A 160 -20.73 8.73 -15.06
N HIS A 161 -20.30 9.11 -13.86
CA HIS A 161 -21.11 8.99 -12.65
C HIS A 161 -21.47 10.32 -11.98
N GLY A 162 -21.13 11.46 -12.59
CA GLY A 162 -21.59 12.79 -12.15
C GLY A 162 -21.03 13.22 -10.79
N PHE A 163 -19.86 12.72 -10.39
CA PHE A 163 -19.15 13.21 -9.22
C PHE A 163 -18.51 14.58 -9.48
N VAL A 164 -18.37 15.37 -8.42
CA VAL A 164 -17.67 16.65 -8.46
C VAL A 164 -16.34 16.54 -7.71
N ASP A 165 -15.25 16.94 -8.37
CA ASP A 165 -13.93 17.05 -7.74
C ASP A 165 -13.89 18.33 -6.92
N VAL A 166 -13.90 18.19 -5.59
CA VAL A 166 -13.93 19.35 -4.67
C VAL A 166 -12.70 19.33 -3.79
N GLU A 167 -11.91 20.39 -3.85
CA GLU A 167 -10.77 20.58 -2.95
C GLU A 167 -11.25 20.95 -1.56
N THR A 168 -10.69 20.30 -0.53
CA THR A 168 -10.99 20.61 0.88
C THR A 168 -9.77 21.22 1.58
N PRO A 169 -9.97 22.14 2.54
CA PRO A 169 -8.87 22.78 3.26
C PRO A 169 -7.89 21.80 3.93
N THR A 170 -6.59 22.12 3.89
CA THR A 170 -5.53 21.38 4.59
C THR A 170 -5.10 22.02 5.91
N LEU A 171 -5.40 23.30 6.14
CA LEU A 171 -5.19 23.95 7.43
C LEU A 171 -6.51 23.95 8.18
N PHE A 172 -6.67 23.04 9.13
CA PHE A 172 -7.94 22.87 9.84
C PHE A 172 -7.76 22.78 11.36
N LYS A 173 -8.86 22.63 12.10
CA LYS A 173 -8.82 22.34 13.54
C LYS A 173 -8.47 20.88 13.79
N ARG A 174 -7.98 20.61 14.99
CA ARG A 174 -7.73 19.24 15.47
C ARG A 174 -9.02 18.42 15.48
N THR A 175 -8.91 17.15 15.09
CA THR A 175 -10.01 16.18 15.21
C THR A 175 -9.76 15.24 16.39
N PRO A 176 -10.75 14.93 17.24
CA PRO A 176 -10.65 13.86 18.24
C PRO A 176 -10.50 12.49 17.56
N GLY A 177 -9.72 11.59 18.19
CA GLY A 177 -9.49 10.24 17.70
C GLY A 177 -8.44 10.11 16.57
N GLY A 178 -8.17 8.87 16.17
CA GLY A 178 -7.23 8.54 15.09
C GLY A 178 -5.74 8.69 15.45
N ALA A 179 -4.94 8.96 14.43
CA ALA A 179 -3.50 9.13 14.53
C ALA A 179 -3.11 10.51 15.09
N LYS A 180 -1.83 10.70 15.46
CA LYS A 180 -1.31 12.03 15.76
C LYS A 180 -1.28 12.90 14.50
N GLU A 181 -1.63 14.18 14.66
CA GLU A 181 -1.71 15.16 13.56
C GLU A 181 -0.46 16.06 13.55
N PHE A 182 -0.05 16.49 12.36
CA PHE A 182 0.97 17.53 12.22
C PHE A 182 0.39 18.90 12.55
N LEU A 183 1.10 19.67 13.37
CA LEU A 183 0.72 21.03 13.74
C LEU A 183 1.37 22.06 12.82
N VAL A 184 0.62 23.09 12.45
CA VAL A 184 1.10 24.25 11.71
C VAL A 184 0.81 25.51 12.53
N PRO A 185 1.84 26.24 12.97
CA PRO A 185 1.62 27.38 13.86
C PRO A 185 0.95 28.55 13.14
N SER A 186 0.00 29.20 13.82
CA SER A 186 -0.60 30.45 13.36
C SER A 186 0.18 31.65 13.89
N ARG A 187 0.05 32.80 13.21
CA ARG A 187 0.48 34.09 13.78
C ARG A 187 -0.42 34.55 14.92
N GLU A 188 -1.60 33.97 15.05
CA GLU A 188 -2.45 34.17 16.23
C GLU A 188 -1.84 33.48 17.45
N VAL A 189 -1.64 34.26 18.51
CA VAL A 189 -1.00 33.82 19.75
C VAL A 189 -1.68 32.56 20.30
N GLY A 190 -0.90 31.49 20.47
CA GLY A 190 -1.35 30.24 21.10
C GLY A 190 -2.25 29.36 20.23
N LYS A 191 -2.49 29.71 18.95
CA LYS A 191 -3.34 28.93 18.04
C LYS A 191 -2.53 28.22 16.97
N PHE A 192 -3.00 27.02 16.62
CA PHE A 192 -2.37 26.14 15.65
C PHE A 192 -3.44 25.58 14.71
N TYR A 193 -3.07 25.40 13.45
CA TYR A 193 -3.78 24.51 12.56
C TYR A 193 -3.24 23.09 12.69
N CYS A 194 -4.04 22.13 12.26
CA CYS A 194 -3.68 20.72 12.15
C CYS A 194 -3.84 20.31 10.67
N LEU A 195 -2.87 19.56 10.16
CA LEU A 195 -2.99 18.95 8.83
C LEU A 195 -3.95 17.74 8.90
N PRO A 196 -4.90 17.60 7.96
CA PRO A 196 -5.96 16.59 8.06
C PRO A 196 -5.42 15.17 7.82
N GLN A 197 -5.86 14.25 8.67
CA GLN A 197 -5.64 12.81 8.46
C GLN A 197 -6.42 12.26 7.27
N SER A 198 -7.55 12.91 6.94
CA SER A 198 -8.39 12.70 5.76
C SER A 198 -9.41 13.86 5.65
N PRO A 199 -10.07 14.07 4.51
CA PRO A 199 -11.16 15.04 4.36
C PRO A 199 -12.48 14.66 5.07
N GLN A 200 -12.46 13.72 6.03
CA GLN A 200 -13.65 13.06 6.60
C GLN A 200 -14.72 14.01 7.13
N GLN A 201 -14.36 15.13 7.75
CA GLN A 201 -15.34 16.09 8.24
C GLN A 201 -15.96 16.89 7.08
N PHE A 202 -15.13 17.37 6.15
CA PHE A 202 -15.59 18.18 5.03
C PHE A 202 -16.48 17.40 4.07
N LYS A 203 -16.16 16.15 3.76
CA LYS A 203 -17.00 15.36 2.85
C LYS A 203 -18.40 15.13 3.38
N GLN A 204 -18.58 14.99 4.70
CA GLN A 204 -19.90 14.93 5.32
C GLN A 204 -20.63 16.28 5.17
N LEU A 205 -19.95 17.40 5.45
CA LEU A 205 -20.52 18.74 5.26
C LEU A 205 -20.91 19.02 3.80
N LEU A 206 -20.17 18.48 2.83
CA LEU A 206 -20.52 18.58 1.41
C LEU A 206 -21.79 17.80 1.07
N MET A 207 -22.06 16.68 1.76
CA MET A 207 -23.32 15.95 1.61
C MET A 207 -24.48 16.77 2.19
N VAL A 208 -24.30 17.41 3.35
CA VAL A 208 -25.26 18.37 3.92
C VAL A 208 -25.50 19.55 2.98
N GLY A 209 -24.44 20.03 2.32
CA GLY A 209 -24.49 21.11 1.32
C GLY A 209 -25.18 20.75 0.01
N GLY A 210 -25.68 19.51 -0.14
CA GLY A 210 -26.45 19.09 -1.31
C GLY A 210 -25.63 18.73 -2.54
N LEU A 211 -24.32 18.45 -2.39
CA LEU A 211 -23.46 18.10 -3.54
C LEU A 211 -23.79 16.72 -4.15
N ASP A 212 -24.47 15.84 -3.40
CA ASP A 212 -24.86 14.46 -3.73
C ASP A 212 -23.69 13.48 -3.98
N ARG A 213 -22.68 13.86 -4.77
CA ARG A 213 -21.57 13.00 -5.16
C ARG A 213 -20.26 13.78 -5.16
N TYR A 214 -19.44 13.49 -4.17
CA TYR A 214 -18.15 14.11 -3.96
C TYR A 214 -17.03 13.11 -4.21
N PHE A 215 -15.97 13.57 -4.87
CA PHE A 215 -14.68 12.91 -4.73
C PHE A 215 -13.53 13.92 -4.67
N GLN A 216 -12.39 13.46 -4.20
CA GLN A 216 -11.14 14.23 -4.23
C GLN A 216 -9.94 13.28 -4.29
N VAL A 217 -8.92 13.66 -5.07
CA VAL A 217 -7.58 13.07 -4.94
C VAL A 217 -6.81 13.82 -3.86
N ALA A 218 -7.13 13.53 -2.60
CA ALA A 218 -6.69 14.31 -1.44
C ALA A 218 -5.30 13.91 -0.94
N ARG A 219 -4.54 14.90 -0.45
CA ARG A 219 -3.32 14.66 0.34
C ARG A 219 -3.70 14.54 1.82
N CYS A 220 -3.26 13.48 2.46
CA CYS A 220 -3.53 13.15 3.84
C CYS A 220 -2.22 13.09 4.63
N TYR A 221 -2.29 13.44 5.92
CA TYR A 221 -1.12 13.59 6.78
C TYR A 221 -1.30 12.84 8.09
N ARG A 222 -0.32 12.02 8.48
CA ARG A 222 -0.32 11.30 9.76
C ARG A 222 1.08 11.35 10.37
N ASP A 223 1.19 11.88 11.57
CA ASP A 223 2.45 11.93 12.33
C ASP A 223 2.67 10.62 13.09
N GLU A 224 2.81 9.55 12.31
CA GLU A 224 3.14 8.20 12.79
C GLU A 224 4.53 7.78 12.30
N GLY A 225 5.10 6.76 12.95
CA GLY A 225 6.32 6.13 12.45
C GLY A 225 6.16 5.61 11.01
N SER A 226 7.16 5.87 10.15
CA SER A 226 7.14 5.39 8.78
C SER A 226 7.40 3.88 8.72
N ARG A 227 6.68 3.18 7.84
CA ARG A 227 6.84 1.75 7.51
C ARG A 227 7.02 1.61 5.99
N PRO A 228 7.42 0.45 5.44
CA PRO A 228 7.54 0.27 3.98
C PRO A 228 6.25 0.62 3.21
N ASP A 229 5.09 0.48 3.85
CA ASP A 229 3.76 0.77 3.33
C ASP A 229 3.13 2.06 3.90
N ARG A 230 3.90 2.89 4.62
CA ARG A 230 3.41 4.15 5.24
C ARG A 230 4.35 5.33 5.03
N GLN A 231 3.77 6.45 4.64
CA GLN A 231 4.43 7.75 4.51
C GLN A 231 3.70 8.77 5.40
N PRO A 232 4.42 9.77 5.96
CA PRO A 232 3.80 10.80 6.79
C PRO A 232 2.81 11.65 6.00
N GLU A 233 3.01 11.76 4.69
CA GLU A 233 2.07 12.32 3.74
C GLU A 233 1.76 11.28 2.65
N PHE A 234 0.49 11.07 2.33
CA PHE A 234 0.06 10.04 1.38
C PHE A 234 -1.21 10.48 0.65
N THR A 235 -1.49 9.85 -0.49
CA THR A 235 -2.63 10.25 -1.33
C THR A 235 -3.80 9.27 -1.20
N GLN A 236 -5.00 9.80 -1.06
CA GLN A 236 -6.25 9.04 -1.09
C GLN A 236 -7.13 9.45 -2.28
N ILE A 237 -7.89 8.49 -2.81
CA ILE A 237 -9.09 8.78 -3.59
C ILE A 237 -10.24 8.74 -2.59
N ASP A 238 -10.66 9.92 -2.14
CA ASP A 238 -11.71 10.08 -1.15
C ASP A 238 -13.04 10.28 -1.86
N ILE A 239 -14.05 9.49 -1.53
CA ILE A 239 -15.36 9.43 -2.20
C ILE A 239 -16.46 9.48 -1.14
N GLU A 240 -17.51 10.26 -1.38
CA GLU A 240 -18.70 10.32 -0.54
C GLU A 240 -19.96 10.50 -1.42
N MET A 241 -21.06 9.85 -1.05
CA MET A 241 -22.34 9.94 -1.75
C MET A 241 -23.49 10.10 -0.76
N SER A 242 -24.49 10.91 -1.12
CA SER A 242 -25.78 10.98 -0.47
C SER A 242 -26.72 9.87 -0.96
N PHE A 243 -27.71 9.52 -0.12
CA PHE A 243 -28.79 8.57 -0.42
C PHE A 243 -28.32 7.20 -0.91
N VAL A 244 -27.20 6.72 -0.35
CA VAL A 244 -26.54 5.47 -0.74
C VAL A 244 -26.51 4.47 0.42
N ASP A 245 -26.52 3.18 0.09
CA ASP A 245 -26.26 2.10 1.03
C ASP A 245 -24.87 1.48 0.80
N LYS A 246 -24.48 0.53 1.69
CA LYS A 246 -23.20 -0.18 1.60
C LYS A 246 -22.98 -0.81 0.22
N ALA A 247 -24.01 -1.46 -0.32
CA ALA A 247 -23.92 -2.16 -1.61
C ALA A 247 -23.71 -1.20 -2.79
N GLY A 248 -24.33 -0.02 -2.75
CA GLY A 248 -24.14 1.03 -3.74
C GLY A 248 -22.69 1.52 -3.81
N ILE A 249 -22.07 1.77 -2.65
CA ILE A 249 -20.65 2.16 -2.58
C ILE A 249 -19.74 1.04 -3.09
N GLN A 250 -19.96 -0.21 -2.68
CA GLN A 250 -19.16 -1.36 -3.14
C GLN A 250 -19.21 -1.51 -4.67
N LYS A 251 -20.41 -1.44 -5.26
CA LYS A 251 -20.60 -1.52 -6.71
C LYS A 251 -19.92 -0.37 -7.47
N LEU A 252 -19.97 0.85 -6.92
CA LEU A 252 -19.28 2.00 -7.51
C LEU A 252 -17.76 1.74 -7.57
N VAL A 253 -17.18 1.28 -6.47
CA VAL A 253 -15.74 1.02 -6.35
C VAL A 253 -15.30 -0.13 -7.24
N GLU A 254 -16.09 -1.18 -7.33
CA GLU A 254 -15.86 -2.31 -8.26
C GLU A 254 -15.78 -1.82 -9.71
N GLY A 255 -16.75 -1.01 -10.15
CA GLY A 255 -16.73 -0.44 -11.49
C GLY A 255 -15.60 0.58 -11.70
N LEU A 256 -15.27 1.37 -10.68
CA LEU A 256 -14.15 2.32 -10.70
C LEU A 256 -12.82 1.61 -10.95
N LEU A 257 -12.56 0.54 -10.20
CA LEU A 257 -11.35 -0.26 -10.33
C LEU A 257 -11.32 -0.99 -11.67
N GLN A 258 -12.46 -1.52 -12.14
CA GLN A 258 -12.55 -2.19 -13.44
C GLN A 258 -12.25 -1.23 -14.59
N TYR A 259 -12.82 -0.02 -14.57
CA TYR A 259 -12.62 0.98 -15.61
C TYR A 259 -11.19 1.53 -15.64
N SER A 260 -10.61 1.77 -14.46
CA SER A 260 -9.26 2.34 -14.32
C SER A 260 -8.13 1.31 -14.37
N TRP A 261 -8.46 0.02 -14.44
CA TRP A 261 -7.46 -1.05 -14.41
C TRP A 261 -6.50 -0.98 -15.62
N PRO A 262 -5.19 -1.18 -15.42
CA PRO A 262 -4.25 -1.23 -16.54
C PRO A 262 -4.44 -2.51 -17.36
N GLU A 263 -4.64 -2.37 -18.67
CA GLU A 263 -4.82 -3.50 -19.60
C GLU A 263 -3.66 -4.50 -19.56
N GLU A 264 -2.43 -4.00 -19.38
CA GLU A 264 -1.20 -4.79 -19.24
C GLU A 264 -1.16 -5.68 -17.99
N ARG A 265 -2.12 -5.53 -17.06
CA ARG A 265 -2.27 -6.36 -15.86
C ARG A 265 -3.43 -7.36 -15.97
N GLY A 266 -4.00 -7.53 -17.16
CA GLY A 266 -5.14 -8.39 -17.40
C GLY A 266 -6.46 -7.77 -16.93
N SER A 267 -7.53 -8.54 -16.98
CA SER A 267 -8.86 -8.10 -16.55
C SER A 267 -9.15 -8.48 -15.10
N ILE A 268 -9.87 -7.63 -14.38
CA ILE A 268 -10.45 -7.95 -13.07
C ILE A 268 -11.92 -8.35 -13.23
N SER A 269 -12.37 -9.33 -12.44
CA SER A 269 -13.75 -9.79 -12.41
C SER A 269 -14.51 -9.15 -11.26
N THR A 270 -15.71 -8.66 -11.54
CA THR A 270 -16.65 -8.13 -10.56
C THR A 270 -17.95 -8.96 -10.60
N PRO A 271 -18.74 -9.02 -9.51
CA PRO A 271 -18.50 -8.41 -8.20
C PRO A 271 -17.34 -9.08 -7.45
N PHE A 272 -16.72 -8.37 -6.51
CA PHE A 272 -15.67 -8.96 -5.68
C PHE A 272 -16.29 -9.87 -4.61
N PRO A 273 -15.61 -10.96 -4.22
CA PRO A 273 -16.02 -11.77 -3.06
C PRO A 273 -16.16 -10.90 -1.80
N SER A 274 -17.05 -11.31 -0.89
CA SER A 274 -17.25 -10.66 0.41
C SER A 274 -17.11 -11.67 1.53
N MET A 275 -16.61 -11.22 2.68
CA MET A 275 -16.42 -12.00 3.90
C MET A 275 -16.71 -11.12 5.11
N THR A 276 -17.32 -11.66 6.16
CA THR A 276 -17.52 -10.90 7.40
C THR A 276 -16.19 -10.77 8.16
N TYR A 277 -16.07 -9.73 8.98
CA TYR A 277 -14.93 -9.52 9.87
C TYR A 277 -14.68 -10.74 10.77
N GLU A 278 -15.76 -11.34 11.28
CA GLU A 278 -15.67 -12.54 12.11
C GLU A 278 -15.11 -13.73 11.34
N GLU A 279 -15.58 -13.99 10.12
CA GLU A 279 -15.03 -15.04 9.24
C GLU A 279 -13.56 -14.77 8.90
N ALA A 280 -13.19 -13.53 8.59
CA ALA A 280 -11.81 -13.17 8.27
C ALA A 280 -10.85 -13.46 9.43
N LEU A 281 -11.23 -13.06 10.65
CA LEU A 281 -10.46 -13.40 11.85
C LEU A 281 -10.47 -14.90 12.15
N ALA A 282 -11.61 -15.58 11.99
CA ALA A 282 -11.74 -17.00 12.32
C ALA A 282 -10.93 -17.90 11.39
N ASP A 283 -10.95 -17.61 10.08
CA ASP A 283 -10.32 -18.40 9.02
C ASP A 283 -8.87 -17.98 8.73
N TYR A 284 -8.50 -16.72 8.97
CA TYR A 284 -7.19 -16.18 8.57
C TYR A 284 -6.44 -15.43 9.67
N GLY A 285 -7.08 -15.12 10.80
CA GLY A 285 -6.43 -14.41 11.91
C GLY A 285 -6.15 -12.94 11.65
N THR A 286 -6.74 -12.37 10.59
CA THR A 286 -6.60 -10.97 10.21
C THR A 286 -7.82 -10.51 9.41
N ASP A 287 -8.14 -9.23 9.55
CA ASP A 287 -9.14 -8.50 8.77
C ASP A 287 -8.70 -8.14 7.33
N LYS A 288 -7.46 -8.45 6.97
CA LYS A 288 -6.92 -8.25 5.60
C LYS A 288 -6.27 -9.53 5.08
N PRO A 289 -7.05 -10.60 4.86
CA PRO A 289 -6.50 -11.89 4.48
C PRO A 289 -5.92 -11.88 3.07
N ASP A 290 -4.79 -12.53 2.88
CA ASP A 290 -4.31 -12.91 1.55
C ASP A 290 -5.01 -14.20 1.11
N THR A 291 -6.01 -14.07 0.24
CA THR A 291 -6.86 -15.19 -0.23
C THR A 291 -6.31 -15.89 -1.47
N ARG A 292 -5.09 -15.57 -1.93
CA ARG A 292 -4.44 -16.25 -3.07
C ARG A 292 -4.08 -17.70 -2.78
N PHE A 293 -3.93 -18.05 -1.52
CA PHE A 293 -3.57 -19.41 -1.09
C PHE A 293 -4.43 -19.88 0.09
N GLY A 294 -4.43 -21.19 0.34
CA GLY A 294 -5.21 -21.82 1.41
C GLY A 294 -4.63 -21.60 2.81
N MET A 295 -4.35 -22.70 3.53
CA MET A 295 -3.85 -22.69 4.91
C MET A 295 -4.78 -21.96 5.89
N LYS A 296 -6.09 -22.19 5.77
CA LYS A 296 -7.09 -21.64 6.70
C LYS A 296 -6.83 -22.14 8.12
N ILE A 297 -7.22 -21.33 9.09
CA ILE A 297 -7.23 -21.67 10.51
C ILE A 297 -8.45 -22.57 10.78
N VAL A 298 -8.20 -23.76 11.31
CA VAL A 298 -9.24 -24.76 11.60
C VAL A 298 -9.36 -24.95 13.10
N GLY A 299 -10.59 -24.88 13.62
CA GLY A 299 -10.89 -25.21 15.02
C GLY A 299 -10.91 -26.72 15.26
N ILE A 300 -10.16 -27.18 16.26
CA ILE A 300 -10.07 -28.62 16.64
C ILE A 300 -10.31 -28.84 18.14
N GLY A 301 -10.77 -27.80 18.84
CA GLY A 301 -11.03 -27.84 20.28
C GLY A 301 -12.02 -28.92 20.70
N ASP A 302 -13.12 -29.09 19.96
CA ASP A 302 -14.14 -30.09 20.29
C ASP A 302 -13.62 -31.53 20.19
N PHE A 303 -12.74 -31.77 19.23
CA PHE A 303 -12.07 -33.06 19.06
C PHE A 303 -11.12 -33.35 20.23
N LEU A 304 -10.31 -32.37 20.64
CA LEU A 304 -9.32 -32.54 21.69
C LEU A 304 -9.88 -32.39 23.11
N ARG A 305 -11.14 -31.98 23.28
CA ARG A 305 -11.79 -31.79 24.59
C ARG A 305 -11.81 -33.05 25.45
N ARG A 306 -11.78 -34.24 24.85
CA ARG A 306 -11.76 -35.53 25.56
C ARG A 306 -10.35 -36.12 25.73
N SER A 307 -9.30 -35.42 25.28
CA SER A 307 -7.92 -35.86 25.42
C SER A 307 -7.34 -35.48 26.79
N ASN A 308 -6.40 -36.28 27.31
CA ASN A 308 -5.72 -35.99 28.58
C ASN A 308 -4.56 -34.98 28.43
N ILE A 309 -4.66 -34.07 27.46
CA ILE A 309 -3.61 -33.11 27.13
C ILE A 309 -3.79 -31.85 27.97
N GLN A 310 -2.95 -31.69 29.01
CA GLN A 310 -3.13 -30.64 30.01
C GLN A 310 -3.18 -29.22 29.43
N PHE A 311 -2.32 -28.85 28.46
CA PHE A 311 -2.34 -27.50 27.90
C PHE A 311 -3.62 -27.21 27.10
N VAL A 312 -4.20 -28.22 26.44
CA VAL A 312 -5.49 -28.12 25.73
C VAL A 312 -6.62 -27.96 26.74
N GLN A 313 -6.64 -28.77 27.80
CA GLN A 313 -7.66 -28.68 28.84
C GLN A 313 -7.63 -27.32 29.54
N ASN A 314 -6.43 -26.83 29.87
CA ASN A 314 -6.25 -25.50 30.44
C ASN A 314 -6.80 -24.43 29.49
N ALA A 315 -6.44 -24.45 28.22
CA ALA A 315 -6.94 -23.48 27.24
C ALA A 315 -8.47 -23.51 27.12
N LEU A 316 -9.08 -24.70 27.02
CA LEU A 316 -10.53 -24.87 26.89
C LEU A 316 -11.31 -24.54 28.18
N SER A 317 -10.64 -24.44 29.33
CA SER A 317 -11.26 -24.07 30.60
C SER A 317 -11.48 -22.56 30.77
N TYR A 318 -10.76 -21.72 30.01
CA TYR A 318 -10.94 -20.27 30.07
C TYR A 318 -12.18 -19.82 29.28
N PRO A 319 -12.89 -18.75 29.74
CA PRO A 319 -13.86 -18.06 28.90
C PRO A 319 -13.18 -17.59 27.60
N HIS A 320 -13.79 -17.87 26.44
CA HIS A 320 -13.22 -17.61 25.11
C HIS A 320 -11.91 -18.37 24.78
N GLY A 321 -11.66 -19.48 25.50
CA GLY A 321 -10.58 -20.41 25.19
C GLY A 321 -10.84 -21.24 23.93
N THR A 322 -9.84 -21.37 23.06
CA THR A 322 -9.93 -22.16 21.82
C THR A 322 -8.67 -22.98 21.56
N VAL A 323 -8.82 -24.03 20.75
CA VAL A 323 -7.70 -24.77 20.15
C VAL A 323 -7.89 -24.79 18.64
N LYS A 324 -6.91 -24.24 17.93
CA LYS A 324 -6.93 -24.06 16.47
C LYS A 324 -5.60 -24.49 15.87
N ALA A 325 -5.61 -24.77 14.58
CA ALA A 325 -4.41 -25.14 13.86
C ALA A 325 -4.42 -24.65 12.41
N ILE A 326 -3.24 -24.57 11.81
CA ILE A 326 -3.05 -24.40 10.36
C ILE A 326 -2.33 -25.62 9.80
N CYS A 327 -2.69 -26.02 8.59
CA CYS A 327 -2.00 -27.10 7.85
C CYS A 327 -1.09 -26.48 6.79
N ILE A 328 0.20 -26.77 6.87
CA ILE A 328 1.24 -26.34 5.93
C ILE A 328 1.46 -27.48 4.93
N PRO A 329 1.01 -27.31 3.67
CA PRO A 329 1.07 -28.37 2.68
C PRO A 329 2.52 -28.67 2.31
N GLN A 330 2.87 -29.96 2.20
CA GLN A 330 4.22 -30.42 1.85
C GLN A 330 5.34 -29.88 2.76
N GLY A 331 5.00 -29.46 3.98
CA GLY A 331 5.94 -28.85 4.92
C GLY A 331 7.18 -29.70 5.19
N VAL A 332 7.08 -31.04 5.18
CA VAL A 332 8.22 -31.95 5.38
C VAL A 332 9.28 -31.83 4.28
N ARG A 333 8.86 -31.54 3.05
CA ARG A 333 9.77 -31.46 1.89
C ARG A 333 10.53 -30.14 1.84
N TYR A 334 9.87 -29.06 2.22
CA TYR A 334 10.37 -27.70 2.02
C TYR A 334 10.88 -27.02 3.30
N LEU A 335 10.35 -27.37 4.47
CA LEU A 335 10.76 -26.77 5.74
C LEU A 335 11.81 -27.63 6.44
N LYS A 336 12.92 -27.00 6.82
CA LYS A 336 13.94 -27.59 7.69
C LYS A 336 13.54 -27.41 9.16
N ASN A 337 14.08 -28.21 10.07
CA ASN A 337 13.84 -28.04 11.51
C ASN A 337 14.11 -26.60 12.00
N LYS A 338 15.15 -25.93 11.48
CA LYS A 338 15.43 -24.53 11.79
C LYS A 338 14.27 -23.59 11.44
N ASN A 339 13.55 -23.87 10.36
CA ASN A 339 12.38 -23.09 9.96
C ASN A 339 11.22 -23.30 10.95
N LEU A 340 10.97 -24.53 11.38
CA LEU A 340 9.93 -24.84 12.37
C LEU A 340 10.23 -24.18 13.73
N GLU A 341 11.48 -24.23 14.20
CA GLU A 341 11.90 -23.53 15.41
C GLU A 341 11.74 -22.01 15.29
N SER A 342 12.09 -21.44 14.13
CA SER A 342 11.87 -20.01 13.87
C SER A 342 10.38 -19.62 13.91
N LEU A 343 9.49 -20.48 13.40
CA LEU A 343 8.04 -20.24 13.46
C LEU A 343 7.53 -20.28 14.91
N LYS A 344 7.96 -21.25 15.72
CA LYS A 344 7.62 -21.30 17.15
C LYS A 344 8.14 -20.08 17.91
N GLU A 345 9.39 -19.67 17.66
CA GLU A 345 9.98 -18.50 18.29
C GLU A 345 9.26 -17.21 17.88
N SER A 346 8.84 -17.10 16.62
CA SER A 346 8.03 -15.98 16.12
C SER A 346 6.68 -15.88 16.85
N ALA A 347 5.95 -16.99 17.02
CA ALA A 347 4.70 -17.00 17.79
C ALA A 347 4.90 -16.60 19.26
N LYS A 348 5.97 -17.10 19.89
CA LYS A 348 6.29 -16.79 21.27
C LYS A 348 6.71 -15.32 21.46
N SER A 349 7.58 -14.81 20.59
CA SER A 349 8.12 -13.44 20.72
C SER A 349 7.10 -12.36 20.36
N LYS A 350 6.30 -12.56 19.31
CA LYS A 350 5.34 -11.56 18.83
C LYS A 350 4.01 -11.59 19.59
N PHE A 351 3.57 -12.78 19.99
CA PHE A 351 2.22 -12.99 20.52
C PHE A 351 2.21 -13.65 21.89
N ASN A 352 3.35 -14.00 22.49
CA ASN A 352 3.41 -14.80 23.72
C ASN A 352 2.59 -16.10 23.63
N GLN A 353 2.57 -16.73 22.45
CA GLN A 353 1.77 -17.91 22.16
C GLN A 353 2.68 -19.11 21.89
N GLU A 354 2.46 -20.21 22.62
CA GLU A 354 3.13 -21.49 22.34
C GLU A 354 2.43 -22.23 21.21
N VAL A 355 3.23 -22.90 20.37
CA VAL A 355 2.78 -23.65 19.20
C VAL A 355 3.41 -25.04 19.20
N VAL A 356 2.59 -26.06 18.95
CA VAL A 356 3.00 -27.45 18.85
C VAL A 356 2.90 -27.91 17.41
N GLU A 357 3.94 -28.59 16.92
CA GLU A 357 3.94 -29.14 15.57
C GLU A 357 3.44 -30.59 15.54
N ILE A 358 2.79 -30.95 14.44
CA ILE A 358 2.39 -32.32 14.12
C ILE A 358 2.82 -32.59 12.70
N ILE A 359 3.67 -33.58 12.51
CA ILE A 359 4.25 -33.90 11.19
C ILE A 359 3.61 -35.19 10.68
N CYS A 360 3.00 -35.15 9.50
CA CYS A 360 2.56 -36.35 8.79
C CYS A 360 3.72 -36.86 7.92
N ARG A 361 4.31 -37.99 8.30
CA ARG A 361 5.47 -38.57 7.60
C ARG A 361 5.08 -39.21 6.26
N PRO A 362 6.07 -39.46 5.37
CA PRO A 362 5.89 -40.21 4.12
C PRO A 362 5.16 -41.56 4.26
N ASP A 363 5.30 -42.23 5.41
CA ASP A 363 4.68 -43.51 5.71
C ASP A 363 3.25 -43.39 6.28
N GLY A 364 2.70 -42.19 6.36
CA GLY A 364 1.39 -41.88 6.94
C GLY A 364 1.38 -41.81 8.48
N SER A 365 2.51 -42.07 9.16
CA SER A 365 2.60 -41.97 10.61
C SER A 365 2.68 -40.52 11.09
N LEU A 366 2.08 -40.23 12.25
CA LEU A 366 2.17 -38.93 12.89
C LEU A 366 3.39 -38.84 13.82
N LYS A 367 4.18 -37.78 13.68
CA LYS A 367 5.25 -37.42 14.61
C LYS A 367 4.89 -36.13 15.34
N SER A 368 4.61 -36.23 16.64
CA SER A 368 4.41 -35.08 17.54
C SER A 368 4.65 -35.48 18.99
N LEU A 369 4.81 -34.50 19.89
CA LEU A 369 4.71 -34.75 21.33
C LEU A 369 3.28 -35.14 21.74
N LEU A 370 2.28 -34.76 20.95
CA LEU A 370 0.86 -35.03 21.21
C LEU A 370 0.45 -36.47 20.93
N THR A 371 1.15 -37.18 20.03
CA THR A 371 0.77 -38.55 19.64
C THR A 371 0.89 -39.55 20.80
N ARG A 372 1.65 -39.22 21.85
CA ARG A 372 1.75 -40.02 23.09
C ARG A 372 0.46 -40.02 23.91
N PHE A 373 -0.41 -39.04 23.68
CA PHE A 373 -1.65 -38.83 24.43
C PHE A 373 -2.91 -39.12 23.60
N LEU A 374 -2.72 -39.55 22.34
CA LEU A 374 -3.81 -39.83 21.40
C LEU A 374 -3.73 -41.28 20.94
N ASP A 375 -4.85 -42.01 21.02
CA ASP A 375 -4.97 -43.35 20.46
C ASP A 375 -5.02 -43.33 18.91
N GLU A 376 -4.91 -44.48 18.25
CA GLU A 376 -4.90 -44.56 16.78
C GLU A 376 -6.18 -44.01 16.13
N LYS A 377 -7.34 -44.19 16.79
CA LYS A 377 -8.62 -43.68 16.30
C LYS A 377 -8.65 -42.15 16.35
N GLN A 378 -8.16 -41.57 17.45
CA GLN A 378 -8.02 -40.12 17.61
C GLN A 378 -7.00 -39.56 16.61
N GLN A 379 -5.87 -40.22 16.39
CA GLN A 379 -4.90 -39.78 15.38
C GLN A 379 -5.50 -39.77 13.98
N SER A 380 -6.26 -40.80 13.60
CA SER A 380 -6.96 -40.85 12.30
C SER A 380 -8.02 -39.75 12.17
N GLN A 381 -8.79 -39.49 13.23
CA GLN A 381 -9.78 -38.40 13.25
C GLN A 381 -9.13 -37.02 13.16
N LEU A 382 -7.96 -36.82 13.77
CA LEU A 382 -7.20 -35.57 13.66
C LEU A 382 -6.74 -35.31 12.23
N VAL A 383 -6.21 -36.34 11.55
CA VAL A 383 -5.84 -36.28 10.13
C VAL A 383 -7.03 -35.89 9.27
N GLN A 384 -8.20 -36.49 9.51
CA GLN A 384 -9.43 -36.16 8.78
C GLN A 384 -9.91 -34.73 9.07
N ALA A 385 -9.94 -34.31 10.34
CA ALA A 385 -10.41 -32.99 10.74
C ALA A 385 -9.56 -31.85 10.16
N LEU A 386 -8.26 -32.08 10.04
CA LEU A 386 -7.31 -31.12 9.47
C LEU A 386 -7.07 -31.32 7.97
N ASN A 387 -7.73 -32.31 7.36
CA ASN A 387 -7.53 -32.74 5.98
C ASN A 387 -6.04 -32.92 5.62
N MET A 388 -5.25 -33.45 6.56
CA MET A 388 -3.80 -33.61 6.40
C MET A 388 -3.48 -34.63 5.32
N GLN A 389 -2.49 -34.30 4.49
CA GLN A 389 -1.88 -35.21 3.54
C GLN A 389 -0.51 -35.66 4.03
N VAL A 390 0.01 -36.70 3.38
CA VAL A 390 1.40 -37.13 3.55
C VAL A 390 2.35 -35.97 3.23
N ASP A 391 3.40 -35.82 4.03
CA ASP A 391 4.38 -34.72 3.98
C ASP A 391 3.89 -33.35 4.50
N ASP A 392 2.67 -33.25 5.06
CA ASP A 392 2.19 -32.02 5.66
C ASP A 392 2.74 -31.79 7.07
N VAL A 393 2.83 -30.50 7.44
CA VAL A 393 3.15 -30.07 8.81
C VAL A 393 2.01 -29.22 9.33
N VAL A 394 1.48 -29.57 10.51
CA VAL A 394 0.46 -28.79 11.19
C VAL A 394 1.09 -28.02 12.34
N LEU A 395 0.69 -26.75 12.48
CA LEU A 395 0.99 -25.92 13.63
C LEU A 395 -0.29 -25.71 14.44
N LEU A 396 -0.26 -26.14 15.71
CA LEU A 396 -1.39 -26.12 16.64
C LEU A 396 -1.13 -25.11 17.75
N ALA A 397 -2.10 -24.25 18.02
CA ALA A 397 -2.08 -23.29 19.12
C ALA A 397 -3.35 -23.42 19.98
N ALA A 398 -3.19 -23.16 21.28
CA ALA A 398 -4.26 -23.22 22.27
C ALA A 398 -4.15 -22.05 23.24
N GLY A 399 -5.26 -21.40 23.56
CA GLY A 399 -5.27 -20.18 24.38
C GLY A 399 -6.50 -19.32 24.13
N GLU A 400 -6.37 -18.03 24.41
CA GLU A 400 -7.41 -17.02 24.14
C GLU A 400 -7.63 -16.83 22.63
N GLN A 401 -8.89 -16.73 22.21
CA GLN A 401 -9.27 -16.77 20.79
C GLN A 401 -8.57 -15.71 19.92
N LYS A 402 -8.51 -14.45 20.35
CA LYS A 402 -7.90 -13.37 19.57
C LYS A 402 -6.39 -13.58 19.41
N GLN A 403 -5.70 -13.95 20.49
CA GLN A 403 -4.27 -14.25 20.52
C GLN A 403 -3.92 -15.46 19.65
N VAL A 404 -4.67 -16.56 19.77
CA VAL A 404 -4.48 -17.77 18.96
C VAL A 404 -4.68 -17.50 17.47
N CYS A 405 -5.77 -16.83 17.10
CA CYS A 405 -6.04 -16.55 15.69
C CYS A 405 -4.99 -15.60 15.10
N SER A 406 -4.59 -14.54 15.82
CA SER A 406 -3.55 -13.61 15.37
C SER A 406 -2.20 -14.28 15.18
N ALA A 407 -1.80 -15.16 16.11
CA ALA A 407 -0.56 -15.92 16.02
C ALA A 407 -0.57 -16.86 14.80
N LEU A 408 -1.62 -17.66 14.64
CA LEU A 408 -1.74 -18.59 13.51
C LEU A 408 -1.85 -17.85 12.17
N GLY A 409 -2.52 -16.70 12.12
CA GLY A 409 -2.58 -15.84 10.94
C GLY A 409 -1.21 -15.30 10.52
N SER A 410 -0.40 -14.85 11.48
CA SER A 410 1.00 -14.45 11.22
C SER A 410 1.84 -15.62 10.73
N LEU A 411 1.76 -16.77 11.42
CA LEU A 411 2.51 -17.96 11.04
C LEU A 411 2.12 -18.51 9.68
N ARG A 412 0.86 -18.35 9.27
CA ARG A 412 0.38 -18.70 7.92
C ARG A 412 1.15 -17.93 6.85
N LEU A 413 1.32 -16.61 7.02
CA LEU A 413 2.07 -15.78 6.07
C LEU A 413 3.56 -16.11 6.09
N GLU A 414 4.15 -16.26 7.28
CA GLU A 414 5.58 -16.64 7.42
C GLU A 414 5.87 -18.02 6.81
N SER A 415 4.94 -18.97 6.97
CA SER A 415 5.04 -20.29 6.35
C SER A 415 4.99 -20.19 4.82
N ALA A 416 4.12 -19.34 4.27
CA ALA A 416 4.07 -19.10 2.83
C ALA A 416 5.37 -18.50 2.29
N ASP A 417 5.95 -17.51 2.99
CA ASP A 417 7.24 -16.90 2.62
C ASP A 417 8.37 -17.94 2.60
N LEU A 418 8.40 -18.84 3.60
CA LEU A 418 9.40 -19.90 3.70
C LEU A 418 9.26 -20.97 2.62
N LEU A 419 8.03 -21.38 2.30
CA LEU A 419 7.74 -22.34 1.23
C LEU A 419 8.13 -21.78 -0.13
N GLU A 420 7.81 -20.51 -0.40
CA GLU A 420 8.17 -19.83 -1.65
C GLU A 420 9.67 -19.63 -1.79
N ALA A 421 10.37 -19.27 -0.71
CA ALA A 421 11.83 -19.19 -0.69
C ALA A 421 12.49 -20.56 -0.95
N ALA A 422 11.81 -21.65 -0.64
CA ALA A 422 12.24 -23.03 -0.92
C ALA A 422 11.80 -23.54 -2.31
N GLY A 423 11.08 -22.72 -3.09
CA GLY A 423 10.70 -23.02 -4.48
C GLY A 423 9.26 -23.50 -4.68
N LEU A 424 8.43 -23.57 -3.63
CA LEU A 424 7.00 -23.87 -3.77
C LEU A 424 6.21 -22.58 -3.94
N VAL A 425 5.78 -22.28 -5.16
CA VAL A 425 4.97 -21.09 -5.45
C VAL A 425 3.54 -21.29 -4.91
N LEU A 426 3.17 -20.52 -3.89
CA LEU A 426 1.82 -20.51 -3.32
C LEU A 426 1.01 -19.29 -3.76
N ARG A 427 1.64 -18.11 -3.78
CA ARG A 427 1.04 -16.86 -4.24
C ARG A 427 1.55 -16.57 -5.64
N ASP A 428 0.65 -16.55 -6.61
CA ASP A 428 0.97 -16.01 -7.94
C ASP A 428 1.17 -14.48 -7.82
N PRO A 429 2.37 -13.94 -8.13
CA PRO A 429 2.63 -12.50 -8.09
C PRO A 429 1.82 -11.71 -9.13
N ALA A 430 1.34 -12.36 -10.19
CA ALA A 430 0.51 -11.74 -11.22
C ALA A 430 -0.99 -11.75 -10.88
N ALA A 431 -1.42 -12.54 -9.89
CA ALA A 431 -2.82 -12.64 -9.49
C ALA A 431 -3.24 -11.51 -8.55
N PHE A 432 -4.45 -10.98 -8.78
CA PHE A 432 -5.07 -9.92 -7.97
C PHE A 432 -6.38 -10.43 -7.37
N HIS A 433 -6.35 -10.80 -6.09
CA HIS A 433 -7.52 -11.27 -5.35
C HIS A 433 -8.08 -10.13 -4.51
N PHE A 434 -9.18 -9.55 -4.98
CA PHE A 434 -9.98 -8.59 -4.23
C PHE A 434 -10.91 -9.30 -3.26
N LEU A 435 -11.15 -8.69 -2.10
CA LEU A 435 -12.09 -9.16 -1.10
C LEU A 435 -12.67 -7.95 -0.35
N TRP A 436 -13.99 -7.89 -0.25
CA TRP A 436 -14.66 -7.04 0.72
C TRP A 436 -14.67 -7.72 2.08
N VAL A 437 -14.20 -7.02 3.11
CA VAL A 437 -14.43 -7.38 4.51
C VAL A 437 -15.52 -6.46 5.06
N VAL A 438 -16.55 -7.02 5.67
CA VAL A 438 -17.75 -6.30 6.10
C VAL A 438 -18.15 -6.66 7.52
N ASP A 439 -19.10 -5.92 8.09
CA ASP A 439 -19.73 -6.21 9.38
C ASP A 439 -18.73 -6.18 10.55
N PHE A 440 -17.79 -5.24 10.47
CA PHE A 440 -16.85 -4.93 11.56
C PHE A 440 -17.59 -4.53 12.84
N PRO A 441 -17.02 -4.79 14.03
CA PRO A 441 -17.53 -4.21 15.27
C PRO A 441 -17.56 -2.68 15.15
N LEU A 442 -18.54 -2.03 15.77
CA LEU A 442 -18.61 -0.57 15.80
C LEU A 442 -17.62 0.02 16.81
N PHE A 443 -17.39 -0.70 17.91
CA PHE A 443 -16.50 -0.29 19.00
C PHE A 443 -15.55 -1.42 19.39
N LEU A 444 -14.37 -1.05 19.86
CA LEU A 444 -13.40 -1.94 20.47
C LEU A 444 -13.13 -1.49 21.91
N SER A 445 -12.73 -2.43 22.77
CA SER A 445 -12.21 -2.08 24.10
C SER A 445 -10.82 -1.45 23.97
N LYS A 446 -10.58 -0.35 24.68
CA LYS A 446 -9.25 0.27 24.74
C LYS A 446 -8.24 -0.68 25.38
N GLU A 447 -7.03 -0.73 24.83
CA GLU A 447 -5.95 -1.57 25.36
C GLU A 447 -5.55 -1.18 26.79
N GLU A 448 -5.51 0.13 27.08
CA GLU A 448 -5.13 0.67 28.40
C GLU A 448 -6.21 0.48 29.46
N ASN A 449 -7.49 0.52 29.06
CA ASN A 449 -8.63 0.37 29.96
C ASN A 449 -9.77 -0.39 29.25
N PRO A 450 -9.88 -1.72 29.45
CA PRO A 450 -10.86 -2.55 28.76
C PRO A 450 -12.33 -2.20 29.04
N THR A 451 -12.60 -1.43 30.10
CA THR A 451 -13.96 -0.95 30.43
C THR A 451 -14.39 0.27 29.62
N GLU A 452 -13.46 0.91 28.92
CA GLU A 452 -13.73 2.00 28.00
C GLU A 452 -13.70 1.53 26.56
N LEU A 453 -14.56 2.14 25.75
CA LEU A 453 -14.67 1.85 24.33
C LEU A 453 -13.97 2.92 23.50
N GLU A 454 -13.45 2.50 22.37
CA GLU A 454 -12.99 3.35 21.27
C GLU A 454 -13.71 2.96 19.98
N ALA A 455 -13.80 3.90 19.04
CA ALA A 455 -14.37 3.59 17.73
C ALA A 455 -13.46 2.61 16.98
N ALA A 456 -14.03 1.54 16.43
CA ALA A 456 -13.24 0.55 15.68
C ALA A 456 -12.61 1.13 14.40
N HIS A 457 -13.26 2.12 13.79
CA HIS A 457 -12.74 2.83 12.62
C HIS A 457 -12.72 4.35 12.82
N HIS A 458 -13.90 4.98 12.92
CA HIS A 458 -14.05 6.41 13.23
C HIS A 458 -15.42 6.66 13.89
N PRO A 459 -15.56 7.74 14.69
CA PRO A 459 -16.76 7.98 15.52
C PRO A 459 -18.05 8.25 14.73
N PHE A 460 -17.93 8.57 13.44
CA PHE A 460 -19.08 8.87 12.56
C PHE A 460 -19.73 7.64 11.90
N THR A 461 -19.27 6.42 12.20
CA THR A 461 -19.74 5.21 11.52
C THR A 461 -21.13 4.80 11.98
N ALA A 462 -22.04 4.54 11.04
CA ALA A 462 -23.40 4.08 11.36
C ALA A 462 -23.40 2.64 11.90
N PRO A 463 -24.26 2.35 12.91
CA PRO A 463 -24.49 0.97 13.33
C PRO A 463 -25.14 0.17 12.20
N HIS A 464 -24.95 -1.15 12.24
CA HIS A 464 -25.69 -2.07 11.40
C HIS A 464 -27.19 -1.95 11.71
N PRO A 465 -28.09 -1.88 10.71
CA PRO A 465 -29.51 -1.62 10.95
C PRO A 465 -30.14 -2.58 11.97
N SER A 466 -29.82 -3.88 11.88
CA SER A 466 -30.31 -4.92 12.80
C SER A 466 -29.82 -4.79 14.25
N ASP A 467 -28.76 -4.00 14.48
CA ASP A 467 -28.08 -3.90 15.78
C ASP A 467 -28.32 -2.52 16.42
N THR A 468 -29.15 -1.67 15.81
CA THR A 468 -29.35 -0.28 16.23
C THR A 468 -29.85 -0.16 17.67
N SER A 469 -30.70 -1.09 18.14
CA SER A 469 -31.16 -1.11 19.53
C SER A 469 -30.04 -1.46 20.52
N LEU A 470 -29.08 -2.29 20.10
CA LEU A 470 -27.94 -2.70 20.93
C LEU A 470 -27.01 -1.52 21.23
N LEU A 471 -26.99 -0.49 20.39
CA LEU A 471 -26.22 0.74 20.65
C LEU A 471 -26.53 1.35 22.01
N TYR A 472 -27.80 1.31 22.43
CA TYR A 472 -28.27 1.91 23.67
C TYR A 472 -28.24 0.95 24.87
N SER A 473 -28.20 -0.37 24.62
CA SER A 473 -28.24 -1.38 25.69
C SER A 473 -26.91 -2.09 25.94
N ASP A 474 -26.20 -2.49 24.89
CA ASP A 474 -24.94 -3.22 24.94
C ASP A 474 -24.06 -2.86 23.71
N PRO A 475 -23.37 -1.71 23.74
CA PRO A 475 -22.60 -1.21 22.60
C PRO A 475 -21.46 -2.14 22.17
N THR A 476 -21.03 -3.06 23.04
CA THR A 476 -19.93 -4.00 22.74
C THR A 476 -20.28 -5.03 21.67
N LYS A 477 -21.57 -5.26 21.42
CA LYS A 477 -22.08 -6.25 20.44
C LYS A 477 -22.56 -5.64 19.14
N VAL A 478 -22.43 -4.32 18.98
CA VAL A 478 -22.95 -3.61 17.81
C VAL A 478 -22.00 -3.81 16.64
N ARG A 479 -22.49 -4.38 15.55
CA ARG A 479 -21.78 -4.33 14.26
C ARG A 479 -22.01 -2.98 13.61
N SER A 480 -21.10 -2.62 12.73
CA SER A 480 -21.11 -1.38 11.98
C SER A 480 -21.47 -1.60 10.50
N GLN A 481 -21.77 -0.52 9.80
CA GLN A 481 -21.81 -0.48 8.34
C GLN A 481 -20.44 -0.10 7.75
N HIS A 482 -19.35 -0.45 8.43
CA HIS A 482 -17.99 -0.33 7.91
C HIS A 482 -17.65 -1.49 6.97
N TYR A 483 -16.82 -1.20 5.99
CA TYR A 483 -16.32 -2.13 5.00
C TYR A 483 -14.91 -1.73 4.56
N ASP A 484 -14.07 -2.75 4.37
CA ASP A 484 -12.72 -2.63 3.84
C ASP A 484 -12.59 -3.39 2.53
N LEU A 485 -11.86 -2.81 1.59
CA LEU A 485 -11.44 -3.48 0.38
C LEU A 485 -10.00 -3.96 0.55
N VAL A 486 -9.82 -5.28 0.49
CA VAL A 486 -8.54 -5.95 0.60
C VAL A 486 -8.11 -6.44 -0.78
N LEU A 487 -6.83 -6.27 -1.09
CA LEU A 487 -6.18 -6.81 -2.27
C LEU A 487 -4.91 -7.54 -1.84
N ASN A 488 -4.86 -8.86 -2.08
CA ASN A 488 -3.67 -9.67 -1.82
C ASN A 488 -3.11 -9.49 -0.38
N GLY A 489 -3.98 -9.48 0.62
CA GLY A 489 -3.60 -9.30 2.03
C GLY A 489 -3.29 -7.86 2.45
N ASN A 490 -3.58 -6.88 1.59
CA ASN A 490 -3.37 -5.46 1.87
C ASN A 490 -4.72 -4.74 1.82
N GLU A 491 -5.06 -4.01 2.87
CA GLU A 491 -6.17 -3.06 2.87
C GLU A 491 -5.86 -1.92 1.88
N ILE A 492 -6.57 -1.84 0.76
CA ILE A 492 -6.38 -0.80 -0.26
C ILE A 492 -7.40 0.33 -0.16
N GLY A 493 -8.44 0.16 0.65
CA GLY A 493 -9.36 1.22 1.00
C GLY A 493 -10.36 0.78 2.06
N GLY A 494 -10.97 1.76 2.71
CA GLY A 494 -11.89 1.55 3.81
C GLY A 494 -12.92 2.67 3.87
N GLY A 495 -14.12 2.33 4.32
CA GLY A 495 -15.26 3.24 4.28
C GLY A 495 -16.38 2.80 5.18
N SER A 496 -17.38 3.67 5.35
CA SER A 496 -18.60 3.31 6.07
C SER A 496 -19.76 4.18 5.64
N ILE A 497 -20.97 3.69 5.93
CA ILE A 497 -22.15 4.55 6.01
C ILE A 497 -22.03 5.42 7.26
N ARG A 498 -22.38 6.70 7.15
CA ARG A 498 -22.24 7.68 8.24
C ARG A 498 -23.51 7.80 9.06
N ILE A 499 -23.33 8.13 10.33
CA ILE A 499 -24.43 8.62 11.17
C ILE A 499 -24.84 10.00 10.63
N HIS A 500 -26.08 10.12 10.20
CA HIS A 500 -26.66 11.39 9.74
C HIS A 500 -27.56 12.06 10.81
N SER A 501 -27.89 11.35 11.89
CA SER A 501 -28.67 11.90 13.00
C SER A 501 -27.77 12.51 14.06
N ALA A 502 -27.94 13.81 14.34
CA ALA A 502 -27.21 14.51 15.39
C ALA A 502 -27.44 13.88 16.79
N GLU A 503 -28.66 13.42 17.06
CA GLU A 503 -29.01 12.74 18.33
C GLU A 503 -28.20 11.46 18.51
N GLN A 504 -28.15 10.61 17.49
CA GLN A 504 -27.37 9.37 17.52
C GLN A 504 -25.87 9.68 17.63
N GLN A 505 -25.38 10.68 16.91
CA GLN A 505 -23.96 11.06 16.95
C GLN A 505 -23.55 11.59 18.34
N ARG A 506 -24.40 12.40 18.99
CA ARG A 506 -24.16 12.86 20.37
C ARG A 506 -24.15 11.71 21.35
N PHE A 507 -25.08 10.76 21.22
CA PHE A 507 -25.10 9.57 22.07
C PHE A 507 -23.78 8.77 21.95
N VAL A 508 -23.30 8.54 20.72
CA VAL A 508 -22.03 7.85 20.48
C VAL A 508 -20.86 8.60 21.12
N LEU A 509 -20.73 9.91 20.88
CA LEU A 509 -19.62 10.69 21.41
C LEU A 509 -19.65 10.78 22.93
N GLU A 510 -20.77 11.20 23.52
CA GLU A 510 -20.84 11.53 24.94
C GLU A 510 -21.05 10.30 25.84
N LYS A 511 -21.87 9.32 25.41
CA LYS A 511 -22.27 8.19 26.26
C LYS A 511 -21.43 6.95 26.02
N VAL A 512 -21.05 6.68 24.78
CA VAL A 512 -20.27 5.48 24.43
C VAL A 512 -18.77 5.75 24.52
N LEU A 513 -18.30 6.76 23.77
CA LEU A 513 -16.87 7.07 23.66
C LEU A 513 -16.35 7.98 24.79
N LYS A 514 -17.25 8.66 25.50
CA LYS A 514 -16.93 9.66 26.55
C LYS A 514 -16.00 10.77 26.04
N GLU A 515 -16.22 11.18 24.79
CA GLU A 515 -15.48 12.26 24.13
C GLU A 515 -16.23 13.59 24.25
N ASP A 516 -15.49 14.70 24.16
CA ASP A 516 -16.06 16.05 24.17
C ASP A 516 -16.70 16.38 22.82
N SER A 517 -18.04 16.47 22.81
CA SER A 517 -18.85 16.81 21.64
C SER A 517 -18.62 18.25 21.16
N GLU A 518 -18.15 19.17 22.00
CA GLU A 518 -17.90 20.57 21.62
C GLU A 518 -16.84 20.69 20.54
N VAL A 519 -15.88 19.76 20.49
CA VAL A 519 -14.85 19.72 19.45
C VAL A 519 -15.48 19.43 18.07
N LEU A 520 -16.67 18.86 18.02
CA LEU A 520 -17.39 18.53 16.79
C LEU A 520 -18.72 19.30 16.66
N SER A 521 -18.90 20.38 17.42
CA SER A 521 -20.13 21.20 17.41
C SER A 521 -20.53 21.65 16.01
N HIS A 522 -19.58 22.09 15.19
CA HIS A 522 -19.84 22.50 13.80
C HIS A 522 -20.38 21.38 12.91
N LEU A 523 -20.00 20.13 13.17
CA LEU A 523 -20.52 18.97 12.45
C LEU A 523 -21.89 18.57 13.00
N LEU A 524 -22.05 18.56 14.33
CA LEU A 524 -23.32 18.23 14.98
C LEU A 524 -24.43 19.22 14.59
N GLU A 525 -24.13 20.52 14.54
CA GLU A 525 -25.04 21.55 14.04
C GLU A 525 -25.44 21.27 12.58
N ALA A 526 -24.46 20.96 11.73
CA ALA A 526 -24.75 20.62 10.33
C ALA A 526 -25.64 19.37 10.20
N LEU A 527 -25.50 18.38 11.08
CA LEU A 527 -26.37 17.20 11.10
C LEU A 527 -27.82 17.55 11.45
N GLU A 528 -28.05 18.55 12.31
CA GLU A 528 -29.40 19.02 12.69
C GLU A 528 -30.10 19.79 11.56
N LEU A 529 -29.34 20.36 10.62
CA LEU A 529 -29.86 21.16 9.51
C LEU A 529 -30.30 20.31 8.31
N GLY A 530 -30.69 19.06 8.55
CA GLY A 530 -31.22 18.16 7.51
C GLY A 530 -30.14 17.42 6.74
N ALA A 531 -29.14 16.86 7.42
CA ALA A 531 -28.14 16.01 6.77
C ALA A 531 -28.79 14.76 6.12
N PRO A 532 -28.51 14.48 4.83
CA PRO A 532 -29.04 13.28 4.19
C PRO A 532 -28.35 12.03 4.74
N PRO A 533 -28.96 10.84 4.63
CA PRO A 533 -28.23 9.58 4.72
C PRO A 533 -27.08 9.60 3.72
N HIS A 534 -25.87 9.30 4.15
CA HIS A 534 -24.69 9.36 3.30
C HIS A 534 -23.64 8.33 3.72
N GLY A 535 -22.76 7.99 2.79
CA GLY A 535 -21.69 7.04 3.00
C GLY A 535 -20.59 7.21 1.98
N GLY A 536 -19.44 6.62 2.26
CA GLY A 536 -18.30 6.78 1.36
C GLY A 536 -17.15 5.86 1.69
N ILE A 537 -16.05 6.06 0.98
CA ILE A 537 -14.86 5.23 1.03
C ILE A 537 -13.63 6.06 0.67
N ALA A 538 -12.49 5.74 1.25
CA ALA A 538 -11.20 6.27 0.83
C ALA A 538 -10.32 5.13 0.31
N LEU A 539 -9.81 5.24 -0.91
CA LEU A 539 -8.81 4.32 -1.46
C LEU A 539 -7.40 4.86 -1.24
N GLY A 540 -6.51 4.07 -0.64
CA GLY A 540 -5.10 4.37 -0.51
C GLY A 540 -4.38 4.27 -1.85
N LEU A 541 -4.30 5.38 -2.59
CA LEU A 541 -3.77 5.40 -3.96
C LEU A 541 -2.33 4.90 -4.03
N ASP A 542 -1.48 5.30 -3.10
CA ASP A 542 -0.07 4.88 -3.07
C ASP A 542 0.07 3.37 -2.92
N ARG A 543 -0.76 2.75 -2.07
CA ARG A 543 -0.77 1.31 -1.86
C ARG A 543 -1.33 0.56 -3.06
N LEU A 544 -2.45 1.04 -3.62
CA LEU A 544 -3.05 0.46 -4.81
C LEU A 544 -2.07 0.44 -5.98
N ILE A 545 -1.43 1.57 -6.29
CA ILE A 545 -0.46 1.63 -7.40
C ILE A 545 0.76 0.76 -7.11
N SER A 546 1.25 0.72 -5.86
CA SER A 546 2.37 -0.17 -5.48
C SER A 546 2.06 -1.63 -5.75
N LEU A 547 0.85 -2.09 -5.43
CA LEU A 547 0.41 -3.47 -5.69
C LEU A 547 0.27 -3.74 -7.19
N ILE A 548 -0.34 -2.81 -7.95
CA ILE A 548 -0.50 -2.92 -9.40
C ILE A 548 0.85 -3.07 -10.10
N VAL A 549 1.86 -2.28 -9.72
CA VAL A 549 3.19 -2.35 -10.36
C VAL A 549 4.08 -3.46 -9.80
N GLY A 550 3.69 -4.11 -8.70
CA GLY A 550 4.52 -5.07 -7.97
C GLY A 550 5.72 -4.43 -7.27
N ALA A 551 5.60 -3.16 -6.83
CA ALA A 551 6.67 -2.46 -6.14
C ALA A 551 6.83 -2.98 -4.70
N PRO A 552 8.07 -3.16 -4.21
CA PRO A 552 8.34 -3.65 -2.86
C PRO A 552 8.01 -2.61 -1.76
N SER A 553 7.81 -1.34 -2.15
CA SER A 553 7.54 -0.23 -1.24
C SER A 553 6.73 0.84 -1.96
N ILE A 554 5.82 1.50 -1.24
CA ILE A 554 5.04 2.62 -1.79
C ILE A 554 5.95 3.80 -2.19
N ARG A 555 7.19 3.85 -1.68
CA ARG A 555 8.19 4.84 -2.06
C ARG A 555 8.56 4.78 -3.54
N ASP A 556 8.39 3.65 -4.21
CA ASP A 556 8.66 3.51 -5.65
C ASP A 556 7.51 3.98 -6.53
N VAL A 557 6.37 4.39 -5.95
CA VAL A 557 5.24 4.99 -6.68
C VAL A 557 4.96 6.44 -6.26
N VAL A 558 5.84 7.00 -5.43
CA VAL A 558 5.87 8.41 -5.02
C VAL A 558 7.11 9.07 -5.62
N ALA A 559 6.95 10.27 -6.19
CA ALA A 559 8.05 10.94 -6.88
C ALA A 559 9.21 11.26 -5.94
N PHE A 560 8.91 11.89 -4.79
CA PHE A 560 9.87 12.30 -3.76
C PHE A 560 9.44 11.80 -2.38
N PRO A 561 9.67 10.51 -2.07
CA PRO A 561 9.23 9.91 -0.82
C PRO A 561 10.13 10.32 0.36
N LYS A 562 9.60 10.17 1.58
CA LYS A 562 10.35 10.25 2.83
C LYS A 562 10.95 8.89 3.22
N SER A 563 12.12 8.92 3.84
CA SER A 563 12.83 7.74 4.34
C SER A 563 12.07 7.09 5.50
N PHE A 564 12.55 5.93 5.98
CA PHE A 564 11.99 5.24 7.14
C PHE A 564 11.94 6.10 8.42
N ARG A 565 12.77 7.16 8.54
CA ARG A 565 12.72 8.11 9.66
C ARG A 565 11.88 9.36 9.35
N GLY A 566 11.06 9.34 8.30
CA GLY A 566 10.26 10.49 7.87
C GLY A 566 11.07 11.63 7.23
N ARG A 567 12.37 11.43 6.99
CA ARG A 567 13.25 12.48 6.43
C ARG A 567 13.28 12.47 4.91
N ASP A 568 13.33 13.65 4.31
CA ASP A 568 13.74 13.82 2.92
C ASP A 568 15.27 13.82 2.85
N LEU A 569 15.85 12.79 2.24
CA LEU A 569 17.31 12.65 2.10
C LEU A 569 17.88 13.52 0.97
N MET A 570 17.03 14.00 0.05
CA MET A 570 17.44 14.88 -1.04
C MET A 570 17.58 16.31 -0.56
N GLY A 571 16.53 16.85 0.08
CA GLY A 571 16.51 18.21 0.62
C GLY A 571 17.06 18.34 2.05
N ASN A 572 17.42 17.22 2.69
CA ASN A 572 17.80 17.17 4.11
C ASN A 572 16.72 17.76 5.05
N ALA A 573 15.45 17.41 4.81
CA ALA A 573 14.33 17.88 5.63
C ALA A 573 13.88 16.81 6.66
N PRO A 574 13.37 17.20 7.84
CA PRO A 574 13.20 18.57 8.35
C PRO A 574 14.54 19.23 8.72
N ASP A 575 14.54 20.56 8.79
CA ASP A 575 15.70 21.40 9.11
C ASP A 575 15.40 22.36 10.28
N TYR A 576 16.43 23.03 10.79
CA TYR A 576 16.32 24.02 11.85
C TYR A 576 15.70 25.34 11.35
N VAL A 577 14.98 26.01 12.23
CA VAL A 577 14.39 27.34 12.00
C VAL A 577 15.04 28.35 12.94
N THR A 578 15.29 29.57 12.46
CA THR A 578 15.94 30.61 13.27
C THR A 578 14.99 31.18 14.33
N PRO A 579 15.49 31.72 15.46
CA PRO A 579 14.67 32.41 16.45
C PRO A 579 13.85 33.57 15.86
N GLU A 580 14.39 34.28 14.87
CA GLU A 580 13.73 35.37 14.16
C GLU A 580 12.51 34.90 13.38
N GLU A 581 12.59 33.73 12.74
CA GLU A 581 11.48 33.09 12.03
C GLU A 581 10.41 32.54 12.98
N LEU A 582 10.78 32.12 14.19
CA LEU A 582 9.85 31.62 15.20
C LEU A 582 9.08 32.75 15.92
N LYS A 583 9.66 33.95 15.99
CA LYS A 583 9.10 35.11 16.73
C LYS A 583 7.66 35.47 16.32
N PRO A 584 7.29 35.56 15.02
CA PRO A 584 5.92 35.85 14.60
C PRO A 584 4.89 34.78 14.98
N TYR A 585 5.34 33.58 15.36
CA TYR A 585 4.48 32.46 15.75
C TYR A 585 4.43 32.26 17.26
N HIS A 586 5.14 33.07 18.03
CA HIS A 586 5.16 33.01 19.50
C HIS A 586 5.65 31.65 20.05
N ILE A 587 6.60 31.01 19.37
CA ILE A 587 7.14 29.69 19.72
C ILE A 587 8.58 29.82 20.21
N GLN A 588 8.94 28.98 21.18
CA GLN A 588 10.31 28.78 21.63
C GLN A 588 10.62 27.28 21.62
N VAL A 589 11.78 26.90 21.10
CA VAL A 589 12.23 25.50 21.10
C VAL A 589 12.86 25.17 22.44
N SER A 590 12.32 24.14 23.11
CA SER A 590 12.95 23.54 24.28
C SER A 590 13.98 22.50 23.85
N TRP A 591 15.25 22.73 24.16
CA TRP A 591 16.34 21.80 23.84
C TRP A 591 16.58 20.84 25.00
N PRO A 592 16.69 19.51 24.75
CA PRO A 592 17.13 18.55 25.75
C PRO A 592 18.49 18.94 26.33
N LEU A 593 18.71 18.66 27.63
CA LEU A 593 19.91 19.08 28.35
C LEU A 593 21.23 18.58 27.73
N GLU A 594 21.22 17.44 27.04
CA GLU A 594 22.40 16.85 26.37
C GLU A 594 22.78 17.52 25.03
N GLU A 595 21.83 18.16 24.33
CA GLU A 595 22.10 18.84 23.05
C GLU A 595 22.59 20.29 23.21
N LYS A 596 22.52 20.84 24.44
CA LYS A 596 23.05 22.19 24.73
C LYS A 596 24.57 22.28 24.61
N GLU A 597 25.29 21.17 24.79
CA GLU A 597 26.75 21.13 24.65
C GLU A 597 27.19 20.95 23.19
N ALA A 598 26.45 20.18 22.39
CA ALA A 598 26.73 19.99 20.97
C ALA A 598 26.54 21.26 20.11
N LYS A 599 25.71 22.21 20.58
CA LYS A 599 25.48 23.51 19.90
C LYS A 599 26.41 24.64 20.34
N LYS A 600 27.31 24.39 21.30
CA LYS A 600 28.32 25.38 21.74
C LYS A 600 29.65 25.29 20.98
N ASN A 601 29.82 24.30 20.09
CA ASN A 601 31.02 24.10 19.28
C ASN A 601 30.78 24.31 17.79
#